data_AF-A0A9X2N683-F1
#
_entry.id   AF-A0A9X2N683-F1
#
_cell.length_a   1.000
_cell.length_b   1.000
_cell.length_c   1.000
_cell.angle_alpha   90.00
_cell.angle_beta   90.00
_cell.angle_gamma   90.00
#
_symmetry.space_group_name_H-M   'P 1'
#
loop_
_entity.id
_entity.type
_entity.pdbx_description
1 polymer ?
#
loop_
_entity_poly.entity_id
_entity_poly.type
_entity_poly.pdbx_seq_one_letter_code
_entity_poly.pdbx_strand_id
1 'polypeptide(L)'
;MPEGRGSRISDSQAVRKPDRLRAAADLLDQATAAGDKAAGRFAEARVDSTPFGISAQARELAARWSSALAAREADARVLGDATSDLAGRLRMAAENTRSTGFRGRLVVAP
;
A
#
# COMPACT_ATOMS: atom_id res chain seq x y z
N MET A 1 -41.04 -25.39 -23.77
CA MET A 1 -40.30 -25.54 -22.50
C MET A 1 -38.83 -25.15 -22.73
N PRO A 2 -38.34 -24.00 -22.24
CA PRO A 2 -36.90 -23.76 -22.15
C PRO A 2 -36.48 -23.61 -20.68
N GLU A 3 -35.74 -24.59 -20.17
CA GLU A 3 -35.12 -24.55 -18.84
C GLU A 3 -33.69 -23.99 -18.93
N GLY A 4 -33.42 -22.94 -18.15
CA GLY A 4 -32.23 -22.86 -17.31
C GLY A 4 -30.85 -22.78 -17.96
N ARG A 5 -30.47 -21.63 -18.52
CA ARG A 5 -29.04 -21.25 -18.68
C ARG A 5 -28.82 -19.79 -18.29
N GLY A 6 -28.80 -19.51 -16.98
CA GLY A 6 -28.62 -18.13 -16.52
C GLY A 6 -28.26 -17.99 -15.05
N SER A 7 -27.31 -18.75 -14.48
CA SER A 7 -26.89 -18.47 -13.09
C SER A 7 -25.43 -18.75 -12.70
N ARG A 8 -24.53 -19.26 -13.56
CA ARG A 8 -23.16 -19.61 -13.10
C ARG A 8 -22.10 -18.52 -13.27
N ILE A 9 -22.35 -17.48 -14.07
CA ILE A 9 -21.35 -16.45 -14.42
C ILE A 9 -21.21 -15.40 -13.30
N SER A 10 -22.28 -15.13 -12.56
CA SER A 10 -22.30 -14.10 -11.50
C SER A 10 -21.52 -14.51 -10.25
N ASP A 11 -21.64 -15.77 -9.81
CA ASP A 11 -20.92 -16.26 -8.61
C ASP A 11 -19.40 -16.27 -8.81
N SER A 12 -18.93 -16.60 -10.02
CA SER A 12 -17.50 -16.66 -10.32
C SER A 12 -16.84 -15.28 -10.39
N GLN A 13 -17.56 -14.23 -10.80
CA GLN A 13 -17.05 -12.86 -10.79
C GLN A 13 -17.03 -12.25 -9.39
N ALA A 14 -18.05 -12.52 -8.57
CA ALA A 14 -18.15 -12.00 -7.22
C ALA A 14 -17.08 -12.57 -6.28
N VAL A 15 -16.63 -13.81 -6.49
CA VAL A 15 -15.51 -14.42 -5.75
C VAL A 15 -14.15 -13.89 -6.21
N ARG A 16 -13.96 -13.61 -7.49
CA ARG A 16 -12.68 -13.10 -8.03
C ARG A 16 -12.37 -11.63 -7.67
N LYS A 17 -13.40 -10.80 -7.45
CA LYS A 17 -13.22 -9.38 -7.08
C LYS A 17 -12.57 -9.17 -5.70
N PRO A 18 -13.04 -9.79 -4.59
CA PRO A 18 -12.44 -9.61 -3.27
C PRO A 18 -11.01 -10.18 -3.21
N ASP A 19 -10.72 -11.29 -3.90
CA ASP A 19 -9.37 -11.85 -3.94
C ASP A 19 -8.39 -10.94 -4.71
N ARG A 20 -8.84 -10.28 -5.79
CA ARG A 20 -8.04 -9.26 -6.49
C ARG A 20 -7.79 -8.02 -5.62
N LEU A 21 -8.77 -7.60 -4.83
CA LEU A 21 -8.61 -6.46 -3.92
C LEU A 21 -7.62 -6.78 -2.79
N ARG A 22 -7.63 -8.01 -2.27
CA ARG A 22 -6.62 -8.48 -1.30
C ARG A 22 -5.23 -8.52 -1.91
N ALA A 23 -5.07 -9.14 -3.08
CA ALA A 23 -3.79 -9.19 -3.76
C ALA A 23 -3.23 -7.78 -4.06
N ALA A 24 -4.10 -6.83 -4.41
CA ALA A 24 -3.70 -5.43 -4.58
C ALA A 24 -3.26 -4.78 -3.25
N ALA A 25 -3.95 -5.04 -2.14
CA ALA A 25 -3.53 -4.58 -0.82
C ALA A 25 -2.16 -5.17 -0.41
N ASP A 26 -1.93 -6.45 -0.68
CA ASP A 26 -0.64 -7.11 -0.37
C ASP A 26 0.52 -6.50 -1.18
N LEU A 27 0.28 -6.12 -2.44
CA LEU A 27 1.28 -5.40 -3.25
C LEU A 27 1.58 -4.00 -2.69
N LEU A 28 0.56 -3.31 -2.15
CA LEU A 28 0.75 -2.01 -1.50
C LEU A 28 1.52 -2.14 -0.18
N ASP A 29 1.30 -3.21 0.59
CA ASP A 29 2.11 -3.47 1.79
C ASP A 29 3.58 -3.73 1.42
N GLN A 30 3.83 -4.51 0.37
CA GLN A 30 5.20 -4.75 -0.13
C GLN A 30 5.86 -3.44 -0.58
N ALA A 31 5.12 -2.57 -1.25
CA ALA A 31 5.61 -1.25 -1.65
C ALA A 31 5.92 -0.37 -0.44
N THR A 32 5.09 -0.41 0.60
CA THR A 32 5.30 0.31 1.86
C THR A 32 6.58 -0.16 2.56
N ALA A 33 6.77 -1.48 2.69
CA ALA A 33 7.98 -2.06 3.28
C ALA A 33 9.26 -1.69 2.50
N ALA A 34 9.18 -1.63 1.16
CA ALA A 34 10.29 -1.16 0.34
C ALA A 34 10.57 0.34 0.56
N GLY A 35 9.52 1.15 0.74
CA GLY A 35 9.60 2.57 1.09
C GLY A 35 10.28 2.79 2.44
N ASP A 36 9.89 2.05 3.48
CA ASP A 36 10.49 2.14 4.81
C ASP A 36 11.98 1.78 4.79
N LYS A 37 12.35 0.75 4.02
CA LYS A 37 13.76 0.39 3.82
C LYS A 37 14.54 1.50 3.10
N ALA A 38 13.91 2.22 2.17
CA ALA A 38 14.55 3.37 1.53
C ALA A 38 14.70 4.55 2.50
N ALA A 39 13.68 4.84 3.31
CA ALA A 39 13.73 5.86 4.35
C ALA A 39 14.85 5.59 5.37
N GLY A 40 15.00 4.33 5.82
CA GLY A 40 16.10 3.92 6.70
C GLY A 40 17.48 4.20 6.12
N ARG A 41 17.68 3.97 4.82
CA ARG A 41 18.96 4.29 4.13
C ARG A 41 19.24 5.79 4.07
N PHE A 42 18.22 6.63 3.94
CA PHE A 42 18.41 8.09 4.02
C PHE A 42 18.83 8.53 5.42
N ALA A 43 18.23 7.94 6.46
CA ALA A 43 18.61 8.21 7.84
C ALA A 43 20.04 7.76 8.14
N GLU A 44 20.45 6.58 7.70
CA GLU A 44 21.83 6.09 7.81
C GLU A 44 22.84 7.02 7.12
N ALA A 45 22.53 7.45 5.88
CA ALA A 45 23.38 8.36 5.13
C ALA A 45 23.55 9.76 5.76
N ARG A 46 22.70 10.14 6.73
CA ARG A 46 22.84 11.38 7.51
C ARG A 46 23.81 11.26 8.68
N VAL A 47 24.03 10.05 9.20
CA VAL A 47 24.90 9.81 10.37
C VAL A 47 26.38 9.87 9.98
N ASP A 48 26.68 9.59 8.71
CA ASP A 48 28.03 9.71 8.19
C ASP A 48 28.50 11.17 8.30
N SER A 49 29.44 11.43 9.21
CA SER A 49 29.64 12.77 9.80
C SER A 49 30.50 13.70 8.93
N THR A 50 31.16 13.19 7.89
CA THR A 50 32.02 13.99 6.99
C THR A 50 32.08 13.45 5.55
N PRO A 51 30.95 13.28 4.83
CA PRO A 51 30.95 12.69 3.49
C PRO A 51 31.69 13.54 2.45
N PHE A 52 31.86 14.84 2.71
CA PHE A 52 32.49 15.80 1.79
C PHE A 52 33.80 16.39 2.32
N GLY A 53 34.30 15.92 3.47
CA GLY A 53 35.51 16.44 4.14
C GLY A 53 35.24 17.49 5.23
N ILE A 54 36.30 18.17 5.69
CA ILE A 54 36.31 19.01 6.92
C ILE A 54 36.42 20.52 6.68
N SER A 55 36.54 20.98 5.42
CA SER A 55 36.57 22.41 5.09
C SER A 55 35.24 23.11 5.37
N ALA A 56 35.23 24.44 5.45
CA ALA A 56 34.00 25.21 5.68
C ALA A 56 32.96 24.96 4.57
N GLN A 57 33.41 24.92 3.31
CA GLN A 57 32.55 24.62 2.15
C GLN A 57 32.02 23.19 2.20
N ALA A 58 32.84 22.22 2.63
CA ALA A 58 32.42 20.83 2.80
C ALA A 58 31.35 20.68 3.89
N ARG A 59 31.47 21.42 5.01
CA ARG A 59 30.47 21.43 6.08
C ARG A 59 29.15 22.02 5.61
N GLU A 60 29.19 23.10 4.84
CA GLU A 60 27.98 23.69 4.26
C GLU A 60 27.29 22.73 3.28
N LEU A 61 28.08 22.05 2.42
CA LEU A 61 27.56 21.02 1.52
C LEU A 61 26.96 19.83 2.29
N ALA A 62 27.63 19.38 3.36
CA ALA A 62 27.13 18.33 4.24
C ALA A 62 25.80 18.72 4.91
N ALA A 63 25.66 19.97 5.37
CA ALA A 63 24.43 20.47 5.95
C ALA A 63 23.28 20.49 4.93
N ARG A 64 23.53 20.98 3.71
CA ARG A 64 22.53 20.99 2.62
C ARG A 64 22.12 19.58 2.22
N TRP A 65 23.08 18.66 2.13
CA TRP A 65 22.82 17.26 1.85
C TRP A 65 22.00 16.57 2.95
N SER A 66 22.35 16.81 4.21
CA SER A 66 21.62 16.27 5.37
C SER A 66 20.17 16.78 5.41
N SER A 67 19.94 18.06 5.10
CA SER A 67 18.60 18.63 4.96
C SER A 67 17.81 17.98 3.82
N ALA A 68 18.44 17.76 2.66
CA ALA A 68 17.79 17.08 1.53
C ALA A 68 17.44 15.62 1.85
N LEU A 69 18.30 14.90 2.58
CA LEU A 69 18.01 13.54 3.05
C LEU A 69 16.85 13.54 4.05
N ALA A 70 16.79 14.50 4.97
CA ALA A 70 15.68 14.64 5.92
C ALA A 70 14.33 14.87 5.21
N ALA A 71 14.31 15.72 4.17
CA ALA A 71 13.12 15.95 3.37
C ALA A 71 12.65 14.67 2.66
N ARG A 72 13.58 13.93 2.02
CA ARG A 72 13.28 12.66 1.36
C ARG A 72 12.73 11.60 2.32
N GLU A 73 13.27 11.57 3.53
CA GLU A 73 12.83 10.66 4.60
C GLU A 73 11.39 11.00 5.05
N ALA A 74 11.06 12.29 5.17
CA ALA A 74 9.69 12.73 5.49
C ALA A 74 8.71 12.41 4.35
N ASP A 75 9.09 12.69 3.11
CA ASP A 75 8.26 12.40 1.93
C ASP A 75 7.97 10.89 1.81
N ALA A 76 8.99 10.05 2.07
CA ALA A 76 8.84 8.60 2.05
C ALA A 76 7.82 8.10 3.10
N ARG A 77 7.81 8.70 4.30
CA ARG A 77 6.81 8.36 5.34
C ARG A 77 5.39 8.75 4.92
N VAL A 78 5.21 9.95 4.37
CA VAL A 78 3.90 10.42 3.88
C VAL A 78 3.38 9.49 2.80
N LEU A 79 4.24 9.06 1.86
CA LEU A 79 3.88 8.10 0.83
C LEU A 79 3.51 6.74 1.43
N GLY A 80 4.27 6.26 2.43
CA GLY A 80 3.98 5.03 3.17
C GLY A 80 2.60 5.05 3.83
N ASP A 81 2.28 6.12 4.56
CA ASP A 81 0.98 6.29 5.23
C ASP A 81 -0.19 6.28 4.23
N ALA A 82 -0.06 7.01 3.13
CA ALA A 82 -1.07 7.03 2.07
C ALA A 82 -1.26 5.66 1.40
N THR A 83 -0.16 4.93 1.21
CA THR A 83 -0.16 3.58 0.63
C THR A 83 -0.83 2.57 1.58
N SER A 84 -0.55 2.68 2.88
CA SER A 84 -1.14 1.84 3.92
C SER A 84 -2.65 2.11 4.10
N ASP A 85 -3.06 3.38 4.08
CA ASP A 85 -4.48 3.75 4.08
C ASP A 85 -5.23 3.17 2.88
N LEU A 86 -4.63 3.28 1.68
CA LEU A 86 -5.21 2.67 0.48
C LEU A 86 -5.33 1.14 0.60
N ALA A 87 -4.30 0.46 1.10
CA ALA A 87 -4.35 -0.98 1.37
C ALA A 87 -5.47 -1.33 2.37
N GLY A 88 -5.64 -0.54 3.43
CA GLY A 88 -6.74 -0.66 4.39
C GLY A 88 -8.11 -0.55 3.72
N ARG A 89 -8.31 0.46 2.86
CA ARG A 89 -9.55 0.65 2.10
C ARG A 89 -9.85 -0.52 1.16
N LEU A 90 -8.83 -1.07 0.49
CA LEU A 90 -9.00 -2.25 -0.37
C LEU A 90 -9.42 -3.48 0.42
N ARG A 91 -8.87 -3.71 1.61
CA ARG A 91 -9.29 -4.82 2.50
C ARG A 91 -10.73 -4.64 2.99
N MET A 92 -11.11 -3.43 3.40
CA MET A 92 -12.49 -3.12 3.79
C MET A 92 -13.47 -3.36 2.64
N ALA A 93 -13.12 -2.94 1.42
CA ALA A 93 -13.93 -3.19 0.23
C ALA A 93 -14.07 -4.70 -0.07
N ALA A 94 -12.99 -5.47 0.07
CA ALA A 94 -13.02 -6.92 -0.10
C ALA A 94 -13.95 -7.60 0.93
N GLU A 95 -13.93 -7.16 2.19
CA GLU A 95 -14.76 -7.73 3.26
C GLU A 95 -16.24 -7.34 3.12
N ASN A 96 -16.53 -6.09 2.73
CA ASN A 96 -17.90 -5.65 2.42
C ASN A 96 -18.50 -6.45 1.25
N THR A 97 -17.69 -6.79 0.24
CA THR A 97 -18.15 -7.61 -0.89
C THR A 97 -18.53 -9.03 -0.44
N ARG A 98 -17.77 -9.62 0.49
CA ARG A 98 -18.09 -10.91 1.11
C ARG A 98 -19.38 -10.85 1.94
N SER A 99 -19.53 -9.83 2.78
CA SER A 99 -20.70 -9.64 3.65
C SER A 99 -22.00 -9.44 2.86
N THR A 100 -21.93 -8.73 1.73
CA THR A 100 -23.09 -8.50 0.86
C THR A 100 -23.49 -9.77 0.09
N GLY A 101 -22.51 -10.60 -0.32
CA GLY A 101 -22.77 -11.89 -0.95
C GLY A 101 -23.44 -12.92 -0.03
N PHE A 102 -23.20 -12.86 1.29
CA PHE A 102 -23.80 -13.76 2.27
C PHE A 102 -25.28 -13.41 2.56
N ARG A 103 -25.65 -12.13 2.52
CA ARG A 103 -27.04 -11.69 2.74
C ARG A 103 -27.99 -11.98 1.56
N GLY A 104 -27.48 -12.30 0.38
CA GLY A 104 -28.30 -12.66 -0.79
C GLY A 104 -28.82 -14.10 -0.84
N ARG A 105 -28.35 -14.98 0.06
CA ARG A 105 -28.64 -16.44 -0.01
C ARG A 105 -29.74 -16.93 0.96
N LEU A 106 -30.45 -16.01 1.63
CA LEU A 106 -31.48 -16.35 2.63
C LEU A 106 -32.85 -15.70 2.32
N VAL A 107 -33.35 -15.82 1.08
CA VAL A 107 -34.80 -15.72 0.83
C VAL A 107 -35.19 -16.59 -0.37
N VAL A 108 -35.57 -17.85 -0.14
CA VAL A 108 -36.65 -18.53 -0.86
C VAL A 108 -37.29 -19.51 0.12
N ALA A 109 -38.49 -19.19 0.57
CA ALA A 109 -39.42 -20.10 1.23
C ALA A 109 -40.57 -20.43 0.25
N PRO A 110 -41.17 -21.61 0.33
CA PRO A 110 -42.62 -21.76 0.34
C PRO A 110 -43.17 -21.71 1.77
#